data_AF-A0A4S0QN76-F1
#
_entry.id   AF-A0A4S0QN76-F1
#
_cell.length_a   1.000
_cell.length_b   1.000
_cell.length_c   1.000
_cell.angle_alpha   90.00
_cell.angle_beta   90.00
_cell.angle_gamma   90.00
#
_symmetry.space_group_name_H-M   'P 1'
#
loop_
_entity.id
_entity.type
_entity.pdbx_description
1 polymer ?
#
loop_
_entity_poly.entity_id
_entity_poly.type
_entity_poly.pdbx_seq_one_letter_code
_entity_poly.pdbx_strand_id
1 'polypeptide(L)'
;DTGIAGLTLGGGFGKLGRKHGLSCDNLIAAEIVTADGQLLRTSASEHPDLFWALRGGGGNFGIVTAFEYRLHPLGTALLMGSVLHAYSHAREAMRFYDEFSRDAPDE
;
A
#
# COMPACT_ATOMS: atom_id res chain seq x y z
N ASP A 1 -5.13 8.82 -11.11
CA ASP A 1 -4.80 10.15 -10.58
C ASP A 1 -4.81 10.20 -9.04
N THR A 2 -4.97 9.05 -8.35
CA THR A 2 -4.79 8.93 -6.90
C THR A 2 -3.45 9.50 -6.41
N GLY A 3 -3.48 10.31 -5.35
CA GLY A 3 -2.29 10.85 -4.71
C GLY A 3 -1.57 9.84 -3.82
N ILE A 4 -0.24 9.75 -3.94
CA ILE A 4 0.58 8.78 -3.20
C ILE A 4 0.57 8.98 -1.69
N ALA A 5 0.54 10.24 -1.23
CA ALA A 5 0.65 10.55 0.20
C ALA A 5 -0.51 9.97 1.02
N GLY A 6 -1.75 10.29 0.64
CA GLY A 6 -2.92 9.74 1.33
C GLY A 6 -3.00 8.22 1.23
N LEU A 7 -2.64 7.66 0.06
CA LEU A 7 -2.63 6.21 -0.16
C LEU A 7 -1.64 5.50 0.77
N THR A 8 -0.39 5.96 0.85
CA THR A 8 0.62 5.35 1.73
C THR A 8 0.30 5.55 3.20
N LEU A 9 -0.13 6.76 3.59
CA LEU A 9 -0.41 7.06 5.00
C LEU A 9 -1.63 6.28 5.53
N GLY A 10 -2.54 5.85 4.66
CA GLY A 10 -3.64 4.93 4.99
C GLY A 10 -3.28 3.44 4.81
N GLY A 11 -2.05 3.11 4.42
CA GLY A 11 -1.60 1.75 4.13
C GLY A 11 -1.25 1.56 2.65
N GLY A 12 -2.29 1.54 1.80
CA GLY A 12 -2.15 1.52 0.35
C GLY A 12 -2.05 0.10 -0.23
N PHE A 13 -3.16 -0.40 -0.78
CA PHE A 13 -3.22 -1.72 -1.43
C PHE A 13 -3.40 -1.59 -2.95
N GLY A 14 -2.82 -2.52 -3.71
CA GLY A 14 -2.89 -2.53 -5.16
C GLY A 14 -2.45 -3.86 -5.75
N LYS A 15 -2.18 -3.89 -7.06
CA LYS A 15 -1.85 -5.12 -7.81
C LYS A 15 -0.67 -5.90 -7.24
N LEU A 16 0.33 -5.18 -6.74
CA LEU A 16 1.53 -5.78 -6.14
C LEU A 16 1.36 -6.11 -4.65
N GLY A 17 0.18 -5.82 -4.08
CA GLY A 17 -0.05 -5.88 -2.65
C GLY A 17 0.02 -7.29 -2.05
N ARG A 18 -0.40 -8.31 -2.81
CA ARG A 18 -0.28 -9.71 -2.37
C ARG A 18 1.19 -10.13 -2.23
N LYS A 19 2.01 -9.83 -3.24
CA LYS A 19 3.42 -10.22 -3.28
C LYS A 19 4.37 -9.35 -2.44
N HIS A 20 4.10 -8.05 -2.34
CA HIS A 20 5.04 -7.08 -1.75
C HIS A 20 4.47 -6.31 -0.56
N GLY A 21 3.26 -6.63 -0.11
CA GLY A 21 2.60 -5.91 0.99
C GLY A 21 2.06 -4.54 0.58
N LEU A 22 1.61 -3.78 1.58
CA LEU A 22 1.06 -2.44 1.37
C LEU A 22 2.16 -1.44 0.92
N SER A 23 1.74 -0.29 0.38
CA SER A 23 2.68 0.81 0.09
C SER A 23 3.44 1.23 1.36
N CYS A 24 2.77 1.27 2.50
CA CYS A 24 3.40 1.57 3.78
C CYS A 24 4.39 0.48 4.25
N ASP A 25 4.23 -0.78 3.84
CA ASP A 25 5.16 -1.87 4.19
C ASP A 25 6.52 -1.72 3.51
N ASN A 26 6.55 -0.97 2.41
CA ASN A 26 7.75 -0.68 1.65
C ASN A 26 8.33 0.70 1.99
N LEU A 27 7.70 1.46 2.87
CA LEU A 27 8.25 2.73 3.33
C LEU A 27 9.49 2.46 4.19
N ILE A 28 10.58 3.18 3.93
CA ILE A 28 11.84 3.11 4.68
C ILE A 28 11.99 4.35 5.57
N ALA A 29 11.65 5.52 5.04
CA ALA A 29 11.70 6.79 5.75
C ALA A 29 10.73 7.82 5.16
N ALA A 30 10.44 8.87 5.92
CA ALA A 30 9.66 10.01 5.46
C ALA A 30 10.21 11.33 6.04
N GLU A 31 9.96 12.43 5.34
CA GLU A 31 10.13 13.78 5.87
C GLU A 31 8.77 14.38 6.16
N ILE A 32 8.60 14.98 7.34
CA ILE A 32 7.32 15.48 7.82
C ILE A 32 7.47 16.83 8.50
N VAL A 33 6.56 17.75 8.17
CA VAL A 33 6.38 19.00 8.91
C VAL A 33 5.33 18.78 10.00
N THR A 34 5.74 18.85 11.26
CA THR A 34 4.87 18.68 12.43
C THR A 34 4.02 19.92 12.72
N ALA A 35 3.05 19.79 13.62
CA ALA A 35 2.11 20.87 13.95
C ALA A 35 2.77 22.14 14.54
N ASP A 36 3.94 22.00 15.17
CA ASP A 36 4.78 23.08 15.67
C ASP A 36 5.75 23.64 14.60
N GLY A 37 5.62 23.19 13.34
CA GLY A 37 6.35 23.72 12.19
C GLY A 37 7.76 23.15 12.02
N GLN A 38 8.16 22.13 12.77
CA GLN A 38 9.48 21.50 12.62
C GLN A 38 9.48 20.51 11.46
N LEU A 39 10.57 20.51 10.68
CA LEU A 39 10.83 19.48 9.68
C LEU A 39 11.63 18.34 10.32
N LEU A 40 11.03 17.15 10.37
CA LEU A 40 11.64 15.94 10.93
C LEU A 40 11.82 14.89 9.85
N ARG A 41 12.89 14.10 9.97
CA ARG A 41 13.02 12.82 9.27
C ARG A 41 12.58 11.71 10.21
N THR A 42 11.83 10.75 9.72
CA THR A 42 11.38 9.60 10.51
C THR A 42 11.63 8.29 9.76
N SER A 43 12.07 7.27 10.49
CA SER A 43 12.43 5.95 9.99
C SER A 43 12.40 4.92 11.13
N ALA A 44 12.74 3.67 10.86
CA ALA A 44 12.85 2.65 11.91
C ALA A 44 13.91 2.96 12.98
N SER A 45 14.89 3.84 12.69
CA SER A 45 15.97 4.22 13.61
C SER A 45 15.88 5.67 14.11
N GLU A 46 14.93 6.46 13.61
CA GLU A 46 14.81 7.90 13.90
C GLU A 46 13.33 8.24 14.06
N HIS A 47 12.91 8.68 15.26
CA HIS A 47 11.48 8.85 15.60
C HIS A 47 10.61 7.63 15.22
N PRO A 48 10.93 6.41 15.71
CA PRO A 48 10.31 5.17 15.25
C PRO A 48 8.81 5.04 15.59
N ASP A 49 8.38 5.73 16.64
CA ASP A 49 6.97 5.89 17.04
C ASP A 49 6.17 6.68 15.99
N LEU A 50 6.72 7.81 15.53
CA LEU A 50 6.16 8.58 14.43
C LEU A 50 6.18 7.77 13.14
N PHE A 51 7.28 7.06 12.86
CA PHE A 51 7.40 6.22 11.66
C PHE A 51 6.32 5.13 11.62
N TRP A 52 6.10 4.45 12.75
CA TRP A 52 5.01 3.49 12.91
C TRP A 52 3.64 4.15 12.66
N ALA A 53 3.42 5.34 13.24
CA ALA A 53 2.15 6.05 13.13
C ALA A 53 1.82 6.47 11.69
N LEU A 54 2.82 6.86 10.90
CA LEU A 54 2.63 7.22 9.49
C LEU A 54 2.25 6.03 8.60
N ARG A 55 2.49 4.78 9.03
CA ARG A 55 2.19 3.58 8.24
C ARG A 55 0.77 3.05 8.44
N GLY A 56 -0.22 3.94 8.42
CA GLY A 56 -1.65 3.58 8.54
C GLY A 56 -2.49 4.61 9.30
N GLY A 57 -1.85 5.54 10.02
CA GLY A 57 -2.52 6.56 10.81
C GLY A 57 -2.98 7.80 10.02
N GLY A 58 -2.86 7.80 8.69
CA GLY A 58 -3.31 8.91 7.84
C GLY A 58 -2.52 10.20 8.06
N GLY A 59 -3.16 11.34 7.77
CA GLY A 59 -2.56 12.69 7.89
C GLY A 59 -2.59 13.29 9.29
N ASN A 60 -2.73 12.50 10.36
CA ASN A 60 -2.94 13.02 11.72
C ASN A 60 -1.70 13.69 12.34
N PHE A 61 -0.50 13.37 11.85
CA PHE A 61 0.75 13.66 12.56
C PHE A 61 1.56 14.82 11.95
N GLY A 62 1.06 15.40 10.85
CA GLY A 62 1.74 16.47 10.12
C GLY A 62 1.61 16.32 8.60
N ILE A 63 2.34 17.17 7.89
CA ILE A 63 2.38 17.18 6.42
C ILE A 63 3.63 16.44 5.97
N VAL A 64 3.46 15.25 5.40
CA VAL A 64 4.58 14.50 4.83
C VAL A 64 4.97 15.12 3.49
N THR A 65 6.21 15.57 3.40
CA THR A 65 6.78 16.28 2.23
C THR A 65 7.57 15.35 1.34
N ALA A 66 8.14 14.27 1.88
CA ALA A 66 8.87 13.27 1.11
C ALA A 66 8.69 11.86 1.69
N PHE A 67 8.77 10.87 0.81
CA PHE A 67 8.75 9.45 1.16
C PHE A 67 9.93 8.74 0.49
N GLU A 68 10.54 7.80 1.19
CA GLU A 68 11.59 6.93 0.68
C GLU A 68 11.11 5.48 0.72
N TYR A 69 11.14 4.78 -0.42
CA TYR A 69 10.61 3.42 -0.55
C TYR A 69 11.67 2.40 -0.92
N ARG A 70 11.51 1.19 -0.38
CA ARG A 70 12.12 -0.02 -0.93
C ARG A 70 11.44 -0.37 -2.24
N LEU A 71 12.23 -0.60 -3.28
CA LEU A 71 11.75 -1.04 -4.57
C LEU A 71 12.05 -2.54 -4.79
N HIS A 72 11.23 -3.16 -5.64
CA HIS A 72 11.38 -4.56 -6.02
C HIS A 72 11.58 -4.67 -7.53
N PRO A 73 12.48 -5.55 -8.00
CA PRO A 73 12.62 -5.79 -9.43
C PRO A 73 11.33 -6.42 -9.97
N LEU A 74 10.75 -5.78 -10.99
CA LEU A 74 9.56 -6.25 -11.69
C LEU A 74 9.93 -6.55 -13.14
N GLY A 75 9.62 -7.76 -13.60
CA GLY A 75 9.84 -8.14 -14.99
C GLY A 75 8.92 -7.38 -15.95
N THR A 76 9.19 -7.48 -17.24
CA THR A 76 8.40 -6.81 -18.29
C THR A 76 7.18 -7.62 -18.75
N ALA A 77 7.06 -8.88 -18.33
CA ALA A 77 5.95 -9.77 -18.68
C ALA A 77 5.02 -9.97 -17.48
N LEU A 78 3.94 -9.19 -17.42
CA LEU A 78 2.83 -9.39 -16.49
C LEU A 78 1.61 -9.85 -17.27
N LEU A 79 1.10 -11.04 -16.95
CA LEU A 79 -0.19 -11.49 -17.49
C LEU A 79 -1.30 -10.64 -16.85
N MET A 80 -2.05 -9.93 -17.68
CA MET A 80 -3.22 -9.20 -17.24
C MET A 80 -4.43 -9.64 -18.05
N GLY A 81 -5.55 -9.85 -17.37
CA GLY A 81 -6.80 -10.25 -18.00
C GLY A 81 -7.99 -9.76 -17.19
N SER A 82 -9.14 -9.71 -17.85
CA SER A 82 -10.43 -9.51 -17.21
C SER A 82 -11.34 -10.66 -17.60
N VAL A 83 -11.97 -11.29 -16.64
CA VAL A 83 -12.99 -12.31 -16.86
C VAL A 83 -14.34 -11.69 -16.51
N LEU A 84 -15.27 -11.70 -17.47
CA LEU A 84 -16.59 -11.10 -17.30
C LEU A 84 -17.64 -12.21 -17.23
N HIS A 85 -18.48 -12.16 -16.19
CA HIS A 85 -19.60 -13.08 -16.01
C HIS A 85 -20.93 -12.33 -16.17
N ALA A 86 -21.93 -12.99 -16.75
CA ALA A 86 -23.30 -12.47 -16.72
C ALA A 86 -23.80 -12.39 -15.26
N TYR A 87 -24.59 -11.36 -14.93
CA TYR A 87 -25.10 -11.16 -13.57
C TYR A 87 -25.89 -12.36 -13.02
N SER A 88 -26.56 -13.13 -13.89
CA SER A 88 -27.27 -14.36 -13.51
C SER A 88 -26.35 -15.42 -12.87
N HIS A 89 -25.04 -15.37 -13.13
CA HIS A 89 -24.02 -16.27 -12.57
C HIS A 89 -23.21 -15.64 -11.43
N ALA A 90 -23.58 -14.44 -10.94
CA ALA A 90 -22.77 -13.70 -9.96
C ALA A 90 -22.49 -14.52 -8.69
N ARG A 91 -23.49 -15.29 -8.20
CA ARG A 91 -23.33 -16.14 -7.00
C ARG A 91 -22.26 -17.23 -7.19
N GLU A 92 -22.28 -17.89 -8.33
CA GLU A 92 -21.33 -18.96 -8.65
C GLU A 92 -19.92 -18.38 -8.82
N ALA A 93 -19.79 -17.29 -9.57
CA ALA A 93 -18.52 -16.61 -9.79
C ALA A 93 -17.88 -16.12 -8.47
N MET A 94 -18.67 -15.54 -7.56
CA MET A 94 -18.17 -15.10 -6.25
C MET A 94 -17.75 -16.26 -5.35
N ARG A 95 -18.46 -17.41 -5.39
CA ARG A 95 -18.07 -18.61 -4.64
C ARG A 95 -16.76 -19.19 -5.17
N PHE A 96 -16.63 -19.30 -6.50
CA PHE A 96 -15.39 -19.73 -7.13
C PHE A 96 -14.22 -18.80 -6.73
N TYR A 97 -14.43 -17.48 -6.76
CA TYR A 97 -13.39 -16.52 -6.37
C TYR A 97 -12.97 -16.67 -4.90
N ASP A 98 -13.91 -16.81 -3.97
CA ASP A 98 -13.61 -17.06 -2.55
C ASP A 98 -12.80 -18.34 -2.36
N GLU A 99 -13.22 -19.45 -2.97
CA GLU A 99 -12.52 -20.74 -2.90
C GLU A 99 -11.11 -20.65 -3.52
N PHE A 100 -11.00 -20.09 -4.73
CA PHE A 100 -9.73 -19.95 -5.43
C PHE A 100 -8.74 -19.04 -4.69
N SER A 101 -9.22 -17.89 -4.18
CA SER A 101 -8.34 -16.86 -3.60
C SER A 101 -7.65 -17.27 -2.29
N ARG A 102 -8.18 -18.29 -1.60
CA ARG A 102 -7.62 -18.79 -0.33
C ARG A 102 -6.28 -19.50 -0.52
N ASP A 103 -6.16 -20.26 -1.61
CA ASP A 103 -4.99 -21.08 -1.91
C ASP A 103 -4.18 -20.52 -3.11
N ALA A 104 -4.62 -19.40 -3.69
CA ALA A 104 -3.90 -18.73 -4.75
C ALA A 104 -2.50 -18.30 -4.28
N PRO A 105 -1.46 -18.42 -5.13
CA PRO A 105 -0.13 -17.90 -4.82
C PRO A 105 -0.16 -16.37 -4.67
N ASP A 106 0.91 -15.80 -4.12
CA ASP A 106 1.01 -14.35 -3.92
C ASP A 106 1.16 -13.56 -5.24
N GLU A 107 1.67 -14.21 -6.29
CA GLU A 107 1.69 -13.73 -7.68
C GLU A 107 0.29 -13.53 -8.29
#